data_AF-A0A662LVJ3-F1
#
_entry.id   AF-A0A662LVJ3-F1
#
_cell.length_a   1.000
_cell.length_b   1.000
_cell.length_c   1.000
_cell.angle_alpha   90.00
_cell.angle_beta   90.00
_cell.angle_gamma   90.00
#
_symmetry.space_group_name_H-M   'P 1'
#
loop_
_entity.id
_entity.type
_entity.pdbx_description
1 polymer ?
#
loop_
_entity_poly.entity_id
_entity_poly.type
_entity_poly.pdbx_seq_one_letter_code
_entity_poly.pdbx_strand_id
1 'polypeptide(L)'
;RKLLEPGSSSIKSRLLALKKLGDAGIRTYVFFGPIYPTIEMRDVPKIVRVFADCDVDYVMVDKFHFKKGVWDGIKNALARHPEMKNVFYKRFFVDRRYYTRVFHMVEEECRRNNIGFEKAF
;
A
#
# COMPACT_ATOMS: atom_id res chain seq x y z
N ARG A 1 -0.42 -4.80 -9.37
CA ARG A 1 -0.15 -3.38 -9.71
C ARG A 1 -0.26 -3.08 -11.21
N LYS A 2 0.64 -3.56 -12.10
CA LYS A 2 0.62 -3.17 -13.54
C LYS A 2 -0.74 -3.35 -14.25
N LEU A 3 -1.51 -4.36 -13.83
CA LEU A 3 -2.86 -4.62 -14.33
C LEU A 3 -3.90 -3.57 -13.90
N LEU A 4 -3.71 -2.94 -12.75
CA LEU A 4 -4.67 -2.02 -12.12
C LEU A 4 -4.23 -0.55 -12.20
N GLU A 5 -2.95 -0.30 -12.39
CA GLU A 5 -2.35 1.03 -12.55
C GLU A 5 -1.46 1.07 -13.82
N PRO A 6 -2.03 0.87 -15.02
CA PRO A 6 -1.27 0.98 -16.26
C PRO A 6 -0.78 2.44 -16.44
N GLY A 7 0.45 2.62 -16.91
CA GLY A 7 1.05 3.94 -17.19
C GLY A 7 1.65 4.67 -15.99
N SER A 8 1.49 4.16 -14.77
CA SER A 8 2.14 4.75 -13.60
C SER A 8 3.65 4.51 -13.58
N SER A 9 4.41 5.48 -13.07
CA SER A 9 5.85 5.35 -12.83
C SER A 9 6.18 4.08 -12.06
N SER A 10 7.36 3.51 -12.36
CA SER A 10 7.85 2.31 -11.67
C SER A 10 8.00 2.55 -10.16
N ILE A 11 7.90 1.50 -9.36
CA ILE A 11 8.14 1.60 -7.91
C ILE A 11 9.56 2.15 -7.65
N LYS A 12 10.56 1.62 -8.35
CA LYS A 12 11.95 2.06 -8.26
C LYS A 12 12.11 3.56 -8.54
N SER A 13 11.47 4.07 -9.59
CA SER A 13 11.55 5.50 -9.94
C SER A 13 10.91 6.39 -8.87
N ARG A 14 9.79 5.97 -8.27
CA ARG A 14 9.13 6.72 -7.19
C ARG A 14 9.98 6.73 -5.91
N LEU A 15 10.55 5.59 -5.53
CA LEU A 15 11.46 5.50 -4.37
C LEU A 15 12.72 6.36 -4.57
N LEU A 16 13.31 6.33 -5.78
CA LEU A 16 14.46 7.19 -6.10
C LEU A 16 14.10 8.67 -6.02
N ALA A 17 12.90 9.06 -6.44
CA ALA A 17 12.44 10.43 -6.31
C ALA A 17 12.29 10.84 -4.83
N LEU A 18 11.70 9.97 -3.99
CA LEU A 18 11.61 10.19 -2.55
C LEU A 18 12.98 10.39 -1.92
N LYS A 19 13.93 9.49 -2.21
CA LYS A 19 15.29 9.58 -1.70
C LYS A 19 15.98 10.89 -2.10
N LYS A 20 15.88 11.29 -3.37
CA LYS A 20 16.44 12.57 -3.84
C LYS A 20 15.84 13.81 -3.15
N LEU A 21 14.54 13.77 -2.86
CA LEU A 21 13.87 14.86 -2.15
C LEU A 21 14.28 14.90 -0.68
N GLY A 22 14.35 13.74 -0.02
CA GLY A 22 14.85 13.61 1.35
C GLY A 22 16.30 14.08 1.48
N ASP A 23 17.18 13.67 0.56
CA ASP A 23 18.59 14.12 0.51
C ASP A 23 18.74 15.64 0.34
N ALA A 24 17.74 16.29 -0.27
CA ALA A 24 17.68 17.75 -0.41
C ALA A 24 17.07 18.45 0.82
N GLY A 25 16.76 17.72 1.90
CA GLY A 25 16.13 18.25 3.11
C GLY A 25 14.64 18.59 2.94
N ILE A 26 14.01 18.11 1.87
CA ILE A 26 12.57 18.31 1.62
C ILE A 26 11.81 17.22 2.37
N ARG A 27 10.85 17.63 3.21
CA ARG A 27 9.97 16.71 3.92
C ARG A 27 9.15 15.87 2.93
N THR A 28 9.19 14.55 3.06
CA THR A 28 8.50 13.60 2.17
C THR A 28 7.58 12.65 2.93
N TYR A 29 6.65 12.05 2.21
CA TYR A 29 5.78 11.02 2.75
C TYR A 29 5.44 9.98 1.70
N VAL A 30 5.02 8.80 2.17
CA VAL A 30 4.48 7.73 1.32
C VAL A 30 2.98 7.60 1.55
N PHE A 31 2.20 7.81 0.50
CA PHE A 31 0.82 7.35 0.48
C PHE A 31 0.79 5.86 0.13
N PHE A 32 0.72 5.01 1.14
CA PHE A 32 0.59 3.56 1.02
C PHE A 32 -0.89 3.16 0.96
N GLY A 33 -1.57 3.68 -0.06
CA GLY A 33 -3.01 3.56 -0.25
C GLY A 33 -3.40 3.43 -1.74
N PRO A 34 -4.46 2.66 -2.05
CA PRO A 34 -5.08 1.69 -1.16
C PRO A 34 -4.11 0.52 -0.92
N ILE A 35 -4.03 0.01 0.31
CA ILE A 35 -3.30 -1.22 0.60
C ILE A 35 -3.94 -2.35 -0.22
N TYR A 36 -3.17 -2.91 -1.14
CA TYR A 36 -3.66 -3.97 -2.00
C TYR A 36 -4.01 -5.22 -1.17
N PRO A 37 -5.15 -5.89 -1.43
CA PRO A 37 -5.54 -7.14 -0.75
C PRO A 37 -4.53 -8.29 -0.84
N THR A 38 -3.62 -8.23 -1.80
CA THR A 38 -2.59 -9.26 -2.04
C THR A 38 -1.36 -9.11 -1.15
N ILE A 39 -1.30 -8.08 -0.31
CA ILE A 39 -0.18 -7.89 0.62
C ILE A 39 -0.35 -8.85 1.79
N GLU A 40 0.66 -9.68 2.02
CA GLU A 40 0.67 -10.56 3.17
C GLU A 40 1.35 -9.87 4.36
N MET A 41 0.91 -10.21 5.58
CA MET A 41 1.43 -9.59 6.81
C MET A 41 2.95 -9.71 6.92
N ARG A 42 3.50 -10.86 6.50
CA ARG A 42 4.95 -11.12 6.49
C ARG A 42 5.76 -10.16 5.60
N ASP A 43 5.12 -9.50 4.64
CA ASP A 43 5.77 -8.60 3.70
C ASP A 43 5.83 -7.16 4.24
N VAL A 44 4.98 -6.81 5.22
CA VAL A 44 4.86 -5.45 5.78
C VAL A 44 6.20 -4.93 6.32
N PRO A 45 6.97 -5.68 7.15
CA PRO A 45 8.25 -5.18 7.66
C PRO A 45 9.24 -4.83 6.54
N LYS A 46 9.26 -5.64 5.47
CA LYS A 46 10.14 -5.38 4.32
C LYS A 46 9.70 -4.13 3.56
N ILE A 47 8.39 -3.92 3.40
CA ILE A 47 7.84 -2.75 2.72
C ILE A 47 8.17 -1.48 3.50
N VAL A 48 7.93 -1.47 4.81
CA VAL A 48 8.20 -0.28 5.66
C VAL A 48 9.69 0.02 5.73
N ARG A 49 10.54 -1.00 5.79
CA ARG A 49 12.00 -0.81 5.72
C ARG A 49 12.44 -0.11 4.44
N VAL A 50 11.85 -0.47 3.29
CA VAL A 50 12.14 0.22 2.01
C VAL A 50 11.77 1.70 2.06
N PHE A 51 10.71 2.07 2.80
CA PHE A 51 10.35 3.46 3.00
C PHE A 51 11.36 4.17 3.91
N ALA A 52 11.80 3.51 4.98
CA ALA A 52 12.84 4.03 5.88
C ALA A 52 14.16 4.28 5.16
N ASP A 53 14.60 3.35 4.31
CA ASP A 53 15.81 3.49 3.48
C ASP A 53 15.72 4.68 2.49
N CYS A 54 14.53 5.25 2.29
CA CYS A 54 14.30 6.44 1.48
C CYS A 54 14.19 7.74 2.30
N ASP A 55 14.43 7.69 3.61
CA ASP A 55 14.32 8.83 4.56
C ASP A 55 12.97 9.55 4.50
N VAL A 56 11.87 8.78 4.47
CA VAL A 56 10.52 9.37 4.46
C VAL A 56 10.08 9.73 5.88
N ASP A 57 9.44 10.90 6.03
CA ASP A 57 9.05 11.41 7.35
C ASP A 57 7.82 10.71 7.92
N TYR A 58 6.87 10.35 7.06
CA TYR A 58 5.68 9.61 7.48
C TYR A 58 5.09 8.74 6.37
N VAL A 59 4.33 7.74 6.81
CA VAL A 59 3.54 6.85 5.94
C VAL A 59 2.08 7.08 6.24
N MET A 60 1.31 7.41 5.21
CA MET A 60 -0.14 7.49 5.26
C MET A 60 -0.74 6.24 4.64
N VAL A 61 -1.62 5.53 5.36
CA VAL A 61 -2.28 4.32 4.87
C VAL A 61 -3.74 4.56 4.52
N ASP A 62 -4.22 3.90 3.48
CA ASP A 62 -5.64 3.84 3.16
C ASP A 62 -6.06 2.41 2.80
N LYS A 63 -7.31 2.07 3.03
CA LYS A 63 -7.88 0.78 2.65
C LYS A 63 -8.50 0.91 1.26
N PHE A 64 -8.68 -0.22 0.59
CA PHE A 64 -9.46 -0.19 -0.64
C PHE A 64 -10.93 0.09 -0.32
N HIS A 65 -11.47 1.20 -0.83
CA HIS A 65 -12.88 1.57 -0.65
C HIS A 65 -13.77 0.95 -1.73
N PHE A 66 -14.84 0.29 -1.31
CA PHE A 66 -15.79 -0.34 -2.21
C PHE A 66 -16.87 0.65 -2.64
N LYS A 67 -16.72 1.26 -3.82
CA LYS A 67 -17.80 2.00 -4.48
C LYS A 67 -18.40 1.15 -5.61
N LYS A 68 -19.69 1.31 -5.88
CA LYS A 68 -20.49 0.44 -6.78
C LYS A 68 -19.90 0.24 -8.19
N GLY A 69 -19.07 1.14 -8.72
CA GLY A 69 -18.37 0.95 -10.01
C GLY A 69 -16.94 0.38 -9.91
N VAL A 70 -16.29 0.50 -8.75
CA VAL A 70 -14.88 0.13 -8.58
C VAL A 70 -14.72 -1.39 -8.59
N TRP A 71 -15.65 -2.13 -7.98
CA TRP A 71 -15.59 -3.59 -7.96
C TRP A 71 -15.82 -4.22 -9.32
N ASP A 72 -16.73 -3.66 -10.11
CA ASP A 72 -16.97 -4.14 -11.47
C ASP A 72 -15.72 -3.92 -12.32
N GLY A 73 -15.06 -2.75 -12.18
CA GLY A 73 -13.75 -2.49 -12.78
C GLY A 73 -12.69 -3.52 -12.38
N ILE A 74 -12.57 -3.83 -11.08
CA ILE A 74 -11.62 -4.85 -10.60
C ILE A 74 -11.95 -6.24 -11.14
N LYS A 75 -13.22 -6.67 -11.10
CA LYS A 75 -13.63 -7.99 -11.62
C LYS A 75 -13.27 -8.13 -13.09
N ASN A 76 -13.48 -7.08 -13.88
CA ASN A 76 -13.16 -7.07 -15.30
C ASN A 76 -11.64 -7.09 -15.54
N ALA A 77 -10.89 -6.24 -14.81
CA ALA A 77 -9.42 -6.22 -14.90
C ALA A 77 -8.76 -7.54 -14.48
N LEU A 78 -9.40 -8.27 -13.57
CA LEU A 78 -8.93 -9.57 -13.07
C LEU A 78 -9.66 -10.77 -13.69
N ALA A 79 -10.40 -10.59 -14.79
CA ALA A 79 -11.19 -11.67 -15.39
C ALA A 79 -10.32 -12.88 -15.80
N ARG A 80 -9.06 -12.65 -16.19
CA ARG A 80 -8.09 -13.69 -16.55
C ARG A 80 -7.22 -14.17 -15.37
N HIS A 81 -7.48 -13.68 -14.16
CA HIS A 81 -6.72 -13.94 -12.93
C HIS A 81 -7.66 -14.34 -11.78
N PRO A 82 -8.32 -15.50 -11.87
CA PRO A 82 -9.32 -15.94 -10.90
C PRO A 82 -8.77 -16.08 -9.48
N GLU A 83 -7.51 -16.49 -9.34
CA GLU A 83 -6.80 -16.57 -8.05
C GLU A 83 -6.69 -15.20 -7.37
N MET A 84 -6.35 -14.16 -8.14
CA MET A 84 -6.24 -12.80 -7.61
C MET A 84 -7.62 -12.23 -7.26
N LYS A 85 -8.62 -12.50 -8.09
CA LYS A 85 -10.02 -12.13 -7.80
C LYS A 85 -10.51 -12.76 -6.49
N ASN A 86 -10.15 -14.02 -6.22
CA ASN A 86 -10.49 -14.71 -4.97
C ASN A 86 -9.80 -14.09 -3.75
N VAL A 87 -8.54 -13.68 -3.87
CA VAL A 87 -7.84 -12.95 -2.79
C VAL A 87 -8.56 -11.64 -2.48
N PHE A 88 -8.89 -10.85 -3.50
CA PHE A 88 -9.63 -9.61 -3.33
C PHE A 88 -10.98 -9.88 -2.64
N TYR A 89 -11.76 -10.84 -3.14
CA TYR A 89 -13.06 -11.20 -2.55
C TYR A 89 -12.92 -11.61 -1.08
N LYS A 90 -11.98 -12.50 -0.75
CA LYS A 90 -11.75 -12.97 0.62
C LYS A 90 -11.41 -11.81 1.55
N ARG A 91 -10.49 -10.94 1.16
CA ARG A 91 -10.02 -9.82 1.99
C ARG A 91 -11.07 -8.73 2.18
N PHE A 92 -12.00 -8.58 1.24
CA PHE A 92 -13.07 -7.61 1.34
C PHE A 92 -14.28 -8.11 2.11
N PHE A 93 -14.76 -9.31 1.78
CA PHE A 93 -16.07 -9.76 2.21
C PHE A 93 -16.03 -10.79 3.34
N VAL A 94 -14.92 -11.52 3.46
CA VAL A 94 -14.78 -12.63 4.42
C VAL A 94 -13.90 -12.21 5.61
N ASP A 95 -12.68 -11.74 5.35
CA ASP A 95 -11.71 -11.35 6.37
C ASP A 95 -11.85 -9.87 6.74
N ARG A 96 -12.92 -9.54 7.48
CA ARG A 96 -13.21 -8.17 7.93
C ARG A 96 -12.12 -7.51 8.77
N ARG A 97 -11.20 -8.30 9.33
CA ARG A 97 -10.10 -7.84 10.19
C ARG A 97 -8.79 -7.62 9.43
N TYR A 98 -8.72 -7.95 8.13
CA TYR A 98 -7.49 -7.80 7.34
C TYR A 98 -6.90 -6.39 7.41
N TYR A 99 -7.70 -5.37 7.06
CA TYR A 99 -7.22 -3.99 7.05
C TYR A 99 -6.82 -3.48 8.44
N THR A 100 -7.55 -3.90 9.48
CA THR A 100 -7.17 -3.58 10.87
C THR A 100 -5.80 -4.17 11.22
N ARG A 101 -5.55 -5.44 10.88
CA ARG A 101 -4.28 -6.11 11.18
C ARG A 101 -3.12 -5.52 10.38
N VAL A 102 -3.31 -5.24 9.09
CA VAL A 102 -2.23 -4.68 8.25
C VAL A 102 -1.91 -3.24 8.66
N PHE A 103 -2.91 -2.43 9.01
CA PHE A 103 -2.67 -1.06 9.51
C PHE A 103 -1.90 -1.07 10.82
N HIS A 104 -2.31 -1.91 11.78
CA HIS A 104 -1.58 -2.08 13.04
C HIS A 104 -0.14 -2.49 12.80
N MET A 105 0.09 -3.44 11.89
CA MET A 105 1.45 -3.90 11.57
C MET A 105 2.28 -2.80 10.89
N VAL A 106 1.69 -2.01 9.99
CA VAL A 106 2.39 -0.87 9.38
C VAL A 106 2.74 0.17 10.44
N GLU A 107 1.81 0.49 11.34
CA GLU A 107 2.04 1.42 12.46
C GLU A 107 3.18 0.96 13.37
N GLU A 108 3.19 -0.32 13.76
CA GLU A 108 4.27 -0.90 14.58
C GLU A 108 5.63 -0.83 13.88
N GLU A 109 5.68 -1.16 12.59
CA GLU A 109 6.92 -1.11 11.79
C GLU A 109 7.38 0.32 11.56
N CYS A 110 6.48 1.28 11.31
CA CYS A 110 6.83 2.69 11.21
C CYS A 110 7.47 3.19 12.51
N ARG A 111 6.88 2.85 13.67
CA ARG A 111 7.43 3.18 14.98
C ARG A 111 8.82 2.57 15.20
N ARG A 112 9.04 1.32 14.79
CA ARG A 112 10.36 0.65 14.88
C ARG A 112 11.44 1.32 14.03
N ASN A 113 11.04 1.95 12.93
CA ASN A 113 11.95 2.62 12.00
C ASN A 113 11.96 4.16 12.15
N ASN A 114 11.38 4.71 13.23
CA ASN A 114 11.27 6.15 13.49
C ASN A 114 10.59 6.96 12.37
N ILE A 115 9.60 6.36 11.71
CA ILE A 115 8.77 7.02 10.70
C ILE A 115 7.40 7.37 11.31
N GLY A 116 6.87 8.54 11.00
CA GLY A 116 5.50 8.92 11.38
C GLY A 116 4.44 8.01 10.72
N PHE A 117 3.28 7.88 11.35
CA PHE A 117 2.18 7.06 10.82
C PHE A 117 0.87 7.82 10.87
N GLU A 118 0.12 7.79 9.76
CA GLU A 118 -1.19 8.40 9.64
C GLU A 118 -2.18 7.47 8.91
N LYS A 119 -3.46 7.52 9.30
CA LYS A 119 -4.54 6.90 8.53
C LYS A 119 -5.18 7.97 7.66
N ALA A 120 -5.34 7.70 6.37
CA ALA A 120 -6.19 8.50 5.51
C ALA A 120 -7.65 8.35 5.97
N PHE A 121 -8.36 9.48 5.95
CA PHE A 121 -9.75 9.74 6.36
C PHE A 121 -10.65 8.50 6.60
#